data_AF-A0A7Z8ZC16-F1
#
_entry.id   AF-A0A7Z8ZC16-F1
#
_cell.length_a   1.000
_cell.length_b   1.000
_cell.length_c   1.000
_cell.angle_alpha   90.00
_cell.angle_beta   90.00
_cell.angle_gamma   90.00
#
_symmetry.space_group_name_H-M   'P 1'
#
loop_
_entity.id
_entity.type
_entity.pdbx_description
1 polymer ?
#
loop_
_entity_poly.entity_id
_entity_poly.type
_entity_poly.pdbx_seq_one_letter_code
_entity_poly.pdbx_strand_id
1 'polypeptide(L)'
;MSKISETPRWENEIHALTRSEKVEGGRGGAANIQASQLGNRTAFLKNELDALGTLIKSGDMPFASEEAAAAAINEGKIPDGAVFSVRSSDPRVWVAEYKNVGGELVKTGRLIYNSLAVAATVMAGVDDPDGTITGIASTFSGQLFRVITDDSDAPSEVIYINDNGEARFIMTLASGQALDAVRTLAEQASADALPLKGTIRRADIGNLLLALVDEIGLIPWQVDGAGGFGSGVAYISREGIRAGALQIMSTPDAILRLVGEHGIYSDLIKKDGSANFPRYALGNGVYLTSTPDAIIRLTDRNGLFLRHY
;
A
#
# COMPACT_ATOMS: atom_id res chain seq x y z
N MET A 1 5.01 83.96 -28.62
CA MET A 1 6.23 83.26 -29.09
C MET A 1 5.81 82.05 -29.90
N SER A 2 6.37 81.85 -31.09
CA SER A 2 6.18 80.62 -31.88
C SER A 2 6.85 79.44 -31.18
N LYS A 3 6.19 78.28 -31.15
CA LYS A 3 6.72 77.04 -30.57
C LYS A 3 6.91 75.99 -31.67
N ILE A 4 7.85 75.07 -31.45
CA ILE A 4 7.96 73.84 -32.26
C ILE A 4 6.87 72.88 -31.77
N SER A 5 6.11 72.31 -32.69
CA SER A 5 5.12 71.29 -32.36
C SER A 5 5.77 69.93 -32.53
N GLU A 6 5.81 69.15 -31.46
CA GLU A 6 6.35 67.78 -31.47
C GLU A 6 5.24 66.79 -31.83
N THR A 7 5.59 65.78 -32.62
CA THR A 7 4.78 64.60 -32.90
C THR A 7 5.65 63.37 -32.63
N PRO A 8 5.23 62.41 -31.78
CA PRO A 8 6.05 61.25 -31.44
C PRO A 8 6.20 60.31 -32.65
N ARG A 9 7.20 60.57 -33.49
CA ARG A 9 7.51 59.76 -34.66
C ARG A 9 9.01 59.69 -34.86
N TRP A 10 9.49 58.54 -35.33
CA TRP A 10 10.88 58.41 -35.75
C TRP A 10 11.06 59.01 -37.15
N GLU A 11 11.75 60.13 -37.22
CA GLU A 11 12.21 60.70 -38.49
C GLU A 11 13.38 59.86 -39.00
N ASN A 12 13.36 59.32 -40.22
CA ASN A 12 14.47 58.47 -40.70
C ASN A 12 15.76 59.25 -40.93
N GLU A 13 15.64 60.53 -41.28
CA GLU A 13 16.77 61.41 -41.58
C GLU A 13 16.64 62.72 -40.80
N ILE A 14 17.77 63.42 -40.63
CA ILE A 14 17.82 64.75 -40.05
C ILE A 14 18.32 65.71 -41.13
N HIS A 15 17.50 66.72 -41.44
CA HIS A 15 17.87 67.74 -42.41
C HIS A 15 19.13 68.47 -41.96
N ALA A 16 20.12 68.51 -42.83
CA ALA A 16 21.32 69.32 -42.65
C ALA A 16 21.19 70.55 -43.53
N LEU A 17 21.18 71.73 -42.92
CA LEU A 17 21.15 73.00 -43.64
C LEU A 17 22.29 73.05 -44.67
N THR A 18 21.92 73.33 -45.92
CA THR A 18 22.87 73.48 -47.01
C THR A 18 23.21 74.95 -47.24
N ARG A 19 24.34 75.22 -47.89
CA ARG A 19 24.75 76.61 -48.23
C ARG A 19 23.80 77.30 -49.22
N SER A 20 23.01 76.51 -49.95
CA SER A 20 21.98 76.99 -50.89
C SER A 20 20.68 77.41 -50.20
N GLU A 21 20.47 77.03 -48.94
CA GLU A 21 19.25 77.34 -48.20
C GLU A 21 19.43 78.59 -47.35
N LYS A 22 18.38 79.42 -47.32
CA LYS A 22 18.34 80.60 -46.45
C LYS A 22 18.02 80.17 -45.02
N VAL A 23 18.80 80.67 -44.06
CA VAL A 23 18.51 80.47 -42.63
C VAL A 23 17.32 81.34 -42.24
N GLU A 24 16.12 80.80 -42.39
CA GLU A 24 14.87 81.47 -42.07
C GLU A 24 14.07 80.73 -41.00
N GLY A 25 13.41 81.51 -40.15
CA GLY A 25 12.51 81.02 -39.11
C GLY A 25 11.09 80.75 -39.62
N GLY A 26 10.15 80.53 -38.71
CA GLY A 26 8.78 80.16 -39.05
C GLY A 26 8.60 78.64 -39.19
N ARG A 27 7.34 78.18 -39.26
CA ARG A 27 6.97 76.76 -39.17
C ARG A 27 7.59 75.89 -40.28
N GLY A 28 7.80 76.46 -41.47
CA GLY A 28 8.44 75.79 -42.61
C GLY A 28 9.85 76.28 -42.92
N GLY A 29 10.42 77.15 -42.08
CA GLY A 29 11.75 77.70 -42.34
C GLY A 29 12.82 76.63 -42.21
N ALA A 30 13.79 76.65 -43.12
CA ALA A 30 14.83 75.62 -43.21
C ALA A 30 15.57 75.36 -41.88
N ALA A 31 15.72 76.39 -41.04
CA ALA A 31 16.35 76.28 -39.73
C ALA A 31 15.52 75.50 -38.70
N ASN A 32 14.19 75.50 -38.83
CA ASN A 32 13.28 74.84 -37.88
C ASN A 32 12.91 73.41 -38.30
N ILE A 33 13.23 72.98 -39.52
CA ILE A 33 13.02 71.60 -39.99
C ILE A 33 13.80 70.63 -39.12
N GLN A 34 15.11 70.87 -38.97
CA GLN A 34 16.00 70.04 -38.15
C GLN A 34 15.53 69.98 -36.68
N ALA A 35 15.18 71.13 -36.10
CA ALA A 35 14.74 71.21 -34.72
C ALA A 35 13.40 70.48 -34.51
N SER A 36 12.47 70.55 -35.47
CA SER A 36 11.21 69.80 -35.43
C SER A 36 11.46 68.29 -35.53
N GLN A 37 12.37 67.85 -36.40
CA GLN A 37 12.70 66.43 -36.55
C GLN A 37 13.35 65.84 -35.28
N LEU A 38 14.27 66.58 -34.66
CA LEU A 38 14.88 66.19 -33.39
C LEU A 38 13.86 66.19 -32.24
N GLY A 39 12.96 67.18 -32.20
CA GLY A 39 11.83 67.21 -31.26
C GLY A 39 10.94 65.98 -31.40
N ASN A 40 10.58 65.59 -32.64
CA ASN A 40 9.78 64.40 -32.92
C ASN A 40 10.46 63.10 -32.46
N ARG A 41 11.75 62.91 -32.76
CA ARG A 41 12.53 61.74 -32.30
C ARG A 41 12.62 61.69 -30.77
N THR A 42 12.80 62.84 -30.12
CA THR A 42 12.89 62.93 -28.65
C THR A 42 11.55 62.56 -28.00
N ALA A 43 10.44 63.09 -28.53
CA ALA A 43 9.09 62.73 -28.08
C ALA A 43 8.79 61.24 -28.29
N PHE A 44 9.20 60.66 -29.42
CA PHE A 44 9.10 59.22 -29.68
C PHE A 44 9.87 58.40 -28.64
N LEU A 45 11.15 58.70 -28.41
CA LEU A 45 11.99 58.00 -27.43
C LEU A 45 11.44 58.10 -26.01
N LYS A 46 10.88 59.26 -25.64
CA LYS A 46 10.21 59.44 -24.35
C LYS A 46 9.01 58.52 -24.23
N ASN A 47 8.15 58.44 -25.25
CA ASN A 47 7.01 57.55 -25.23
C ASN A 47 7.41 56.08 -25.12
N GLU A 48 8.44 55.65 -25.86
CA GLU A 48 8.98 54.28 -25.76
C GLU A 48 9.56 54.01 -24.36
N LEU A 49 10.28 54.97 -23.77
CA LEU A 49 10.81 54.86 -22.41
C LEU A 49 9.70 54.79 -21.36
N ASP A 50 8.66 55.61 -21.49
CA ASP A 50 7.50 55.61 -20.60
C ASP A 50 6.71 54.29 -20.73
N ALA A 51 6.59 53.74 -21.94
CA ALA A 51 5.99 52.43 -22.19
C ALA A 51 6.81 51.29 -21.57
N LEU A 52 8.13 51.28 -21.75
CA LEU A 52 9.05 50.33 -21.10
C LEU A 52 9.00 50.46 -19.57
N GLY A 53 8.98 51.68 -19.05
CA GLY A 53 8.83 51.94 -17.62
C GLY A 53 7.50 51.40 -17.08
N THR A 54 6.44 51.40 -17.89
CA THR A 54 5.14 50.81 -17.53
C THR A 54 5.20 49.28 -17.53
N LEU A 55 5.88 48.65 -18.49
CA LEU A 55 6.08 47.20 -18.56
C LEU A 55 6.97 46.66 -17.42
N ILE A 56 7.96 47.44 -17.00
CA ILE A 56 8.78 47.09 -15.82
C ILE A 56 7.93 47.22 -14.53
N LYS A 57 7.06 48.23 -14.47
CA LYS A 57 6.14 48.43 -13.33
C LYS A 57 4.98 47.44 -13.29
N SER A 58 4.55 46.89 -14.43
CA SER A 58 3.54 45.83 -14.48
C SER A 58 4.06 44.48 -13.97
N GLY A 59 5.38 44.34 -13.81
CA GLY A 59 5.99 43.08 -13.37
C GLY A 59 6.01 42.00 -14.44
N ASP A 60 5.80 42.37 -15.72
CA ASP A 60 5.80 41.44 -16.86
C ASP A 60 7.18 40.80 -17.10
N MET A 61 8.26 41.38 -16.54
CA MET A 61 9.55 40.71 -16.38
C MET A 61 9.96 40.63 -14.90
N PRO A 62 10.15 39.43 -14.33
CA PRO A 62 10.66 39.29 -12.98
C PRO A 62 12.08 39.84 -12.85
N PHE A 63 12.41 40.48 -11.73
CA PHE A 63 13.79 40.82 -11.38
C PHE A 63 14.64 39.56 -11.28
N ALA A 64 15.90 39.65 -11.71
CA ALA A 64 16.81 38.50 -11.73
C ALA A 64 17.16 37.98 -10.32
N SER A 65 17.13 38.85 -9.30
CA SER A 65 17.41 38.49 -7.91
C SER A 65 16.81 39.51 -6.93
N GLU A 66 16.80 39.18 -5.63
CA GLU A 66 16.34 40.08 -4.57
C GLU A 66 17.22 41.34 -4.51
N GLU A 67 18.52 41.23 -4.77
CA GLU A 67 19.45 42.36 -4.77
C GLU A 67 19.15 43.34 -5.90
N ALA A 68 18.84 42.83 -7.10
CA ALA A 68 18.46 43.68 -8.23
C ALA A 68 17.15 44.43 -7.96
N ALA A 69 16.20 43.78 -7.31
CA ALA A 69 14.95 44.40 -6.90
C ALA A 69 15.17 45.47 -5.80
N ALA A 70 16.02 45.19 -4.81
CA ALA A 70 16.39 46.16 -3.78
C ALA A 70 17.09 47.40 -4.36
N ALA A 71 17.99 47.22 -5.33
CA ALA A 71 18.61 48.33 -6.05
C ALA A 71 17.57 49.18 -6.79
N ALA A 72 16.59 48.55 -7.45
CA ALA A 72 15.51 49.26 -8.13
C ALA A 72 14.58 50.04 -7.17
N ILE A 73 14.37 49.55 -5.94
CA ILE A 73 13.69 50.31 -4.88
C ILE A 73 14.51 51.55 -4.51
N ASN A 74 15.81 51.40 -4.24
CA ASN A 74 16.69 52.50 -3.86
C ASN A 74 16.82 53.58 -4.96
N GLU A 75 16.77 53.18 -6.22
CA GLU A 75 16.74 54.08 -7.38
C GLU A 75 15.36 54.75 -7.60
N GLY A 76 14.35 54.43 -6.79
CA GLY A 76 12.99 54.98 -6.89
C GLY A 76 12.18 54.44 -8.07
N LYS A 77 12.63 53.35 -8.71
CA LYS A 77 11.93 52.73 -9.84
C LYS A 77 10.70 51.93 -9.41
N ILE A 78 10.72 51.41 -8.19
CA ILE A 78 9.62 50.68 -7.56
C ILE A 78 9.01 51.57 -6.47
N PRO A 79 7.82 52.18 -6.70
CA PRO A 79 7.16 53.01 -5.71
C PRO A 79 6.81 52.25 -4.43
N ASP A 80 6.67 52.97 -3.31
CA ASP A 80 6.16 52.39 -2.06
C ASP A 80 4.77 51.78 -2.29
N GLY A 81 4.53 50.61 -1.69
CA GLY A 81 3.31 49.83 -1.85
C GLY A 81 3.21 49.05 -3.16
N ALA A 82 4.13 49.23 -4.13
CA ALA A 82 4.11 48.49 -5.39
C ALA A 82 4.44 47.01 -5.18
N VAL A 83 3.77 46.16 -5.96
CA VAL A 83 3.96 44.70 -5.98
C VAL A 83 4.74 44.33 -7.25
N PHE A 84 5.69 43.42 -7.11
CA PHE A 84 6.57 43.02 -8.21
C PHE A 84 7.07 41.56 -8.05
N SER A 85 7.61 41.03 -9.13
CA SER A 85 8.04 39.63 -9.26
C SER A 85 9.56 39.51 -9.23
N VAL A 86 10.10 38.53 -8.52
CA VAL A 86 11.55 38.21 -8.47
C VAL A 86 11.77 36.73 -8.76
N ARG A 87 12.77 36.40 -9.57
CA ARG A 87 13.20 35.01 -9.82
C ARG A 87 13.67 34.36 -8.52
N SER A 88 13.22 33.14 -8.26
CA SER A 88 13.64 32.40 -7.08
C SER A 88 14.91 31.59 -7.32
N SER A 89 15.70 31.39 -6.28
CA SER A 89 16.81 30.43 -6.25
C SER A 89 16.37 29.00 -5.88
N ASP A 90 15.14 28.82 -5.37
CA ASP A 90 14.57 27.49 -5.13
C ASP A 90 14.20 26.87 -6.48
N PRO A 91 14.74 25.69 -6.85
CA PRO A 91 14.45 25.04 -8.14
C PRO A 91 12.97 24.69 -8.35
N ARG A 92 12.16 24.62 -7.27
CA ARG A 92 10.72 24.37 -7.31
C ARG A 92 9.89 25.62 -7.53
N VAL A 93 10.47 26.81 -7.39
CA VAL A 93 9.78 28.09 -7.53
C VAL A 93 10.34 28.83 -8.72
N TRP A 94 9.48 29.18 -9.67
CA TRP A 94 9.89 30.00 -10.80
C TRP A 94 10.02 31.48 -10.39
N VAL A 95 9.01 32.01 -9.70
CA VAL A 95 8.93 33.43 -9.31
C VAL A 95 8.28 33.54 -7.94
N ALA A 96 8.79 34.47 -7.12
CA ALA A 96 8.14 34.90 -5.88
C ALA A 96 7.69 36.37 -6.01
N GLU A 97 6.52 36.68 -5.43
CA GLU A 97 5.96 38.03 -5.38
C GLU A 97 6.44 38.76 -4.11
N TYR A 98 6.81 40.03 -4.29
CA TYR A 98 7.27 40.93 -3.24
C TYR A 98 6.50 42.24 -3.31
N LYS A 99 6.53 42.97 -2.19
CA LYS A 99 6.00 44.31 -2.06
C LYS A 99 7.07 45.23 -1.50
N ASN A 100 7.18 46.44 -2.06
CA ASN A 100 7.96 47.50 -1.44
C ASN A 100 7.14 48.07 -0.27
N VAL A 101 7.68 47.99 0.94
CA VAL A 101 7.05 48.51 2.16
C VAL A 101 8.03 49.44 2.85
N GLY A 102 7.82 50.75 2.73
CA GLY A 102 8.68 51.75 3.35
C GLY A 102 10.12 51.74 2.83
N GLY A 103 10.36 51.27 1.61
CA GLY A 103 11.69 51.09 1.04
C GLY A 103 12.31 49.72 1.31
N GLU A 104 11.62 48.84 2.05
CA GLU A 104 12.07 47.46 2.29
C GLU A 104 11.38 46.47 1.36
N LEU A 105 12.14 45.44 0.96
CA LEU A 105 11.69 44.37 0.10
C LEU A 105 11.05 43.25 0.94
N VAL A 106 9.72 43.12 0.88
CA VAL A 106 8.96 42.18 1.72
C VAL A 106 8.29 41.11 0.86
N LYS A 107 8.54 39.82 1.15
CA LYS A 107 7.84 38.68 0.50
C LYS A 107 6.36 38.69 0.84
N THR A 108 5.49 38.50 -0.15
CA THR A 108 4.04 38.39 0.07
C THR A 108 3.57 36.96 0.35
N GLY A 109 4.39 35.96 -0.01
CA GLY A 109 4.07 34.54 0.08
C GLY A 109 3.37 33.97 -1.16
N ARG A 110 3.04 34.79 -2.17
CA ARG A 110 2.54 34.28 -3.46
C ARG A 110 3.71 33.83 -4.34
N LEU A 111 3.59 32.62 -4.88
CA LEU A 111 4.63 31.95 -5.66
C LEU A 111 4.05 31.44 -6.98
N ILE A 112 4.85 31.49 -8.04
CA ILE A 112 4.64 30.69 -9.24
C ILE A 112 5.61 29.53 -9.17
N TYR A 113 5.09 28.31 -9.07
CA TYR A 113 5.93 27.11 -9.00
C TYR A 113 6.45 26.69 -10.38
N ASN A 114 7.59 26.02 -10.39
CA ASN A 114 8.12 25.29 -11.53
C ASN A 114 7.47 23.90 -11.60
N SER A 115 7.55 23.23 -12.76
CA SER A 115 7.11 21.85 -12.99
C SER A 115 7.60 20.87 -11.92
N LEU A 116 8.80 21.05 -11.35
CA LEU A 116 9.31 20.22 -10.26
C LEU A 116 8.43 20.19 -8.99
N ALA A 117 7.55 21.18 -8.79
CA ALA A 117 6.61 21.20 -7.67
C ALA A 117 5.25 20.55 -7.99
N VAL A 118 5.00 20.19 -9.26
CA VAL A 118 3.72 19.68 -9.73
C VAL A 118 3.91 18.26 -10.25
N ALA A 119 3.15 17.31 -9.69
CA ALA A 119 3.13 15.96 -10.22
C ALA A 119 2.19 15.86 -11.43
N ALA A 120 2.70 15.36 -12.56
CA ALA A 120 1.85 15.05 -13.70
C ALA A 120 0.91 13.88 -13.36
N THR A 121 -0.32 13.90 -13.86
CA THR A 121 -1.29 12.81 -13.68
C THR A 121 -1.44 12.05 -14.98
N VAL A 122 -1.20 10.75 -14.93
CA VAL A 122 -1.29 9.84 -16.06
C VAL A 122 -2.32 8.77 -15.75
N MET A 123 -3.16 8.43 -16.73
CA MET A 123 -4.01 7.24 -16.68
C MET A 123 -3.28 6.11 -17.38
N ALA A 124 -3.16 4.96 -16.74
CA ALA A 124 -2.68 3.76 -17.42
C ALA A 124 -3.63 3.37 -18.56
N GLY A 125 -3.06 2.85 -19.65
CA GLY A 125 -3.82 2.46 -20.84
C GLY A 125 -3.34 1.13 -21.41
N VAL A 126 -4.03 0.60 -22.41
CA VAL A 126 -3.69 -0.72 -23.01
C VAL A 126 -2.27 -0.77 -23.61
N ASP A 127 -1.80 0.35 -24.17
CA ASP A 127 -0.48 0.47 -24.80
C ASP A 127 0.62 0.92 -23.80
N ASP A 128 0.21 1.39 -22.62
CA ASP A 128 1.09 1.84 -21.53
C ASP A 128 0.48 1.41 -20.18
N PRO A 129 0.50 0.09 -19.86
CA PRO A 129 -0.27 -0.49 -18.75
C PRO A 129 0.20 -0.04 -17.37
N ASP A 130 1.46 0.40 -17.25
CA ASP A 130 2.02 0.97 -16.02
C ASP A 130 2.12 2.50 -16.09
N GLY A 131 1.65 3.13 -17.18
CA GLY A 131 1.65 4.58 -17.39
C GLY A 131 3.03 5.23 -17.43
N THR A 132 4.11 4.46 -17.41
CA THR A 132 5.47 4.98 -17.24
C THR A 132 5.97 5.66 -18.50
N ILE A 133 5.59 5.18 -19.68
CA ILE A 133 6.02 5.76 -20.97
C ILE A 133 5.45 7.19 -21.09
N THR A 134 4.14 7.33 -20.86
CA THR A 134 3.45 8.62 -20.91
C THR A 134 3.91 9.54 -19.77
N GLY A 135 4.15 8.98 -18.58
CA GLY A 135 4.67 9.71 -17.43
C GLY A 135 6.03 10.33 -17.68
N ILE A 136 6.98 9.56 -18.23
CA ILE A 136 8.31 10.05 -18.61
C ILE A 136 8.22 11.10 -19.71
N ALA A 137 7.41 10.87 -20.75
CA ALA A 137 7.22 11.85 -21.83
C ALA A 137 6.61 13.17 -21.35
N SER A 138 5.83 13.14 -20.25
CA SER A 138 5.12 14.30 -19.70
C SER A 138 5.87 15.02 -18.58
N THR A 139 7.09 14.59 -18.23
CA THR A 139 7.84 15.14 -17.09
C THR A 139 9.31 15.40 -17.40
N PHE A 140 9.93 16.25 -16.58
CA PHE A 140 11.38 16.48 -16.60
C PHE A 140 12.09 15.61 -15.56
N SER A 141 13.39 15.39 -15.74
CA SER A 141 14.22 14.71 -14.74
C SER A 141 14.12 15.42 -13.37
N GLY A 142 13.90 14.65 -12.31
CA GLY A 142 13.63 15.10 -10.95
C GLY A 142 12.16 15.43 -10.65
N GLN A 143 11.26 15.42 -11.64
CA GLN A 143 9.84 15.69 -11.45
C GLN A 143 9.08 14.41 -11.11
N LEU A 144 8.13 14.52 -10.16
CA LEU A 144 7.21 13.44 -9.85
C LEU A 144 6.12 13.31 -10.92
N PHE A 145 5.63 12.11 -11.14
CA PHE A 145 4.36 11.85 -11.80
C PHE A 145 3.63 10.73 -11.07
N ARG A 146 2.31 10.75 -11.19
CA ARG A 146 1.42 9.72 -10.65
C ARG A 146 0.72 9.02 -11.80
N VAL A 147 0.58 7.70 -11.67
CA VAL A 147 -0.15 6.85 -12.58
C VAL A 147 -1.36 6.31 -11.84
N ILE A 148 -2.55 6.57 -12.37
CA ILE A 148 -3.79 5.97 -11.90
C ILE A 148 -4.04 4.74 -12.76
N THR A 149 -4.11 3.59 -12.11
CA THR A 149 -4.45 2.32 -12.74
C THR A 149 -5.96 2.13 -12.71
N ASP A 150 -6.54 1.84 -13.86
CA ASP A 150 -7.96 1.52 -14.01
C ASP A 150 -8.16 0.01 -13.94
N ASP A 151 -7.86 -0.57 -12.79
CA ASP A 151 -8.29 -1.92 -12.45
C ASP A 151 -9.70 -1.83 -11.87
N SER A 152 -10.69 -2.40 -12.56
CA SER A 152 -12.11 -2.30 -12.21
C SER A 152 -12.41 -2.79 -10.79
N ASP A 153 -11.58 -3.69 -10.26
CA ASP A 153 -11.80 -4.32 -8.95
C ASP A 153 -10.92 -3.73 -7.84
N ALA A 154 -9.81 -3.05 -8.19
CA ALA A 154 -8.87 -2.50 -7.22
C ALA A 154 -8.03 -1.35 -7.81
N PRO A 155 -8.64 -0.18 -8.08
CA PRO A 155 -7.89 0.95 -8.62
C PRO A 155 -6.78 1.35 -7.65
N SER A 156 -5.62 1.70 -8.18
CA SER A 156 -4.48 2.15 -7.39
C SER A 156 -3.76 3.33 -8.04
N GLU A 157 -3.16 4.18 -7.20
CA GLU A 157 -2.32 5.28 -7.64
C GLU A 157 -0.86 4.94 -7.34
N VAL A 158 -0.01 4.94 -8.37
CA VAL A 158 1.42 4.69 -8.23
C VAL A 158 2.18 5.97 -8.49
N ILE A 159 3.07 6.34 -7.57
CA ILE A 159 3.89 7.54 -7.69
C ILE A 159 5.30 7.14 -8.12
N TYR A 160 5.80 7.84 -9.15
CA TYR A 160 7.14 7.73 -9.70
C TYR A 160 7.85 9.07 -9.69
N ILE A 161 9.17 9.04 -9.76
CA ILE A 161 9.99 10.18 -10.17
C ILE A 161 10.64 9.86 -11.52
N ASN A 162 10.67 10.83 -12.43
CA ASN A 162 11.46 10.73 -13.64
C ASN A 162 12.93 10.94 -13.27
N ASP A 163 13.75 9.91 -13.37
CA ASP A 163 15.19 9.96 -13.13
C ASP A 163 15.91 9.82 -14.48
N ASN A 164 16.16 10.96 -15.14
CA ASN A 164 16.87 11.02 -16.41
C ASN A 164 16.27 10.15 -17.52
N GLY A 165 14.94 10.07 -17.60
CA GLY A 165 14.22 9.26 -18.59
C GLY A 165 13.84 7.86 -18.08
N GLU A 166 14.18 7.51 -16.83
CA GLU A 166 13.74 6.27 -16.19
C GLU A 166 12.68 6.55 -15.12
N ALA A 167 11.62 5.75 -15.11
CA ALA A 167 10.55 5.85 -14.12
C ALA A 167 10.96 5.13 -12.83
N ARG A 168 11.42 5.88 -11.82
CA ARG A 168 11.79 5.30 -10.53
C ARG A 168 10.59 5.31 -9.58
N PHE A 169 10.19 4.11 -9.16
CA PHE A 169 9.09 3.90 -8.20
C PHE A 169 9.35 4.61 -6.86
N ILE A 170 8.29 5.18 -6.28
CA ILE A 170 8.28 5.79 -4.95
C ILE A 170 7.36 5.02 -4.01
N MET A 171 6.08 4.91 -4.36
CA MET A 171 5.08 4.22 -3.55
C MET A 171 3.83 3.91 -4.34
N THR A 172 3.02 2.97 -3.83
CA THR A 172 1.65 2.70 -4.29
C THR A 172 0.67 3.10 -3.20
N LEU A 173 -0.38 3.80 -3.58
CA LEU A 173 -1.53 4.16 -2.77
C LEU A 173 -2.70 3.26 -3.20
N ALA A 174 -3.12 2.37 -2.30
CA ALA A 174 -4.29 1.53 -2.53
C ALA A 174 -5.58 2.35 -2.38
N SER A 175 -6.60 2.05 -3.19
CA SER A 175 -7.93 2.65 -3.02
C SER A 175 -8.62 2.17 -1.73
N GLY A 176 -9.62 2.94 -1.28
CA GLY A 176 -10.50 2.51 -0.20
C GLY A 176 -11.20 1.18 -0.50
N GLN A 177 -11.57 0.94 -1.76
CA GLN A 177 -12.16 -0.32 -2.22
C GLN A 177 -11.21 -1.52 -2.03
N ALA A 178 -9.93 -1.35 -2.39
CA ALA A 178 -8.93 -2.39 -2.17
C ALA A 178 -8.75 -2.72 -0.67
N LEU A 179 -8.77 -1.70 0.20
CA LEU A 179 -8.72 -1.89 1.65
C LEU A 179 -9.98 -2.60 2.19
N ASP A 180 -11.16 -2.24 1.69
CA ASP A 180 -12.43 -2.88 2.04
C ASP A 180 -12.47 -4.35 1.59
N ALA A 181 -11.90 -4.67 0.43
CA ALA A 181 -11.76 -6.04 -0.05
C ALA A 181 -10.85 -6.87 0.88
N VAL A 182 -9.69 -6.31 1.29
CA VAL A 182 -8.81 -6.97 2.26
C VAL A 182 -9.51 -7.15 3.61
N ARG A 183 -10.27 -6.15 4.09
CA ARG A 183 -11.08 -6.29 5.30
C ARG A 183 -12.08 -7.44 5.19
N THR A 184 -12.80 -7.51 4.08
CA THR A 184 -13.82 -8.55 3.84
C THR A 184 -13.18 -9.94 3.80
N LEU A 185 -12.03 -10.08 3.13
CA LEU A 185 -11.27 -11.33 3.11
C LEU A 185 -10.76 -11.72 4.50
N ALA A 186 -10.31 -10.75 5.30
CA ALA A 186 -9.87 -11.00 6.67
C ALA A 186 -11.03 -11.42 7.58
N GLU A 187 -12.20 -10.79 7.44
CA GLU A 187 -13.42 -11.17 8.14
C GLU A 187 -13.88 -12.58 7.75
N GLN A 188 -13.86 -12.90 6.46
CA GLN A 188 -14.20 -14.25 5.97
C GLN A 188 -13.20 -15.29 6.45
N ALA A 189 -11.90 -15.03 6.36
CA ALA A 189 -10.87 -15.94 6.89
C ALA A 189 -11.01 -16.14 8.41
N SER A 190 -11.38 -15.08 9.14
CA SER A 190 -11.68 -15.19 10.57
C SER A 190 -12.93 -16.02 10.83
N ALA A 191 -13.97 -15.88 10.00
CA ALA A 191 -15.19 -16.68 10.09
C ALA A 191 -14.94 -18.15 9.75
N ASP A 192 -14.13 -18.44 8.74
CA ASP A 192 -13.71 -19.79 8.35
C ASP A 192 -12.79 -20.44 9.41
N ALA A 193 -12.06 -19.63 10.18
CA ALA A 193 -11.28 -20.08 11.32
C ALA A 193 -12.11 -20.31 12.60
N LEU A 194 -13.34 -19.80 12.69
CA LEU A 194 -14.22 -20.02 13.85
C LEU A 194 -14.59 -21.50 14.06
N PRO A 195 -15.00 -22.27 13.02
CA PRO A 195 -15.18 -23.73 13.10
C PRO A 195 -13.91 -24.45 13.57
N LEU A 196 -12.74 -23.85 13.33
CA LEU A 196 -11.46 -24.36 13.83
C LEU A 196 -11.21 -24.04 15.32
N LYS A 197 -12.11 -23.36 16.04
CA LYS A 197 -12.07 -23.35 17.51
C LYS A 197 -12.48 -24.71 18.11
N GLY A 198 -13.11 -25.58 17.31
CA GLY A 198 -13.42 -26.96 17.66
C GLY A 198 -12.39 -28.00 17.20
N THR A 199 -11.16 -27.58 16.85
CA THR A 199 -10.26 -28.39 16.00
C THR A 199 -9.63 -29.55 16.74
N ILE A 200 -8.49 -29.32 17.35
CA ILE A 200 -7.62 -30.36 17.86
C ILE A 200 -6.80 -29.66 18.94
N ARG A 201 -6.90 -30.08 20.20
CA ARG A 201 -6.10 -29.52 21.29
C ARG A 201 -4.90 -30.40 21.58
N ARG A 202 -3.74 -29.79 21.82
CA ARG A 202 -2.48 -30.47 22.21
C ARG A 202 -1.85 -29.89 23.47
N ALA A 203 -2.35 -28.76 23.96
CA ALA A 203 -1.88 -28.04 25.14
C ALA A 203 -3.08 -27.66 26.02
N ASP A 204 -2.83 -27.44 27.31
CA ASP A 204 -3.84 -27.05 28.32
C ASP A 204 -5.05 -27.99 28.44
N ILE A 205 -4.84 -29.29 28.18
CA ILE A 205 -5.88 -30.35 28.23
C ILE A 205 -5.61 -31.42 29.30
N GLY A 206 -4.92 -31.03 30.39
CA GLY A 206 -4.65 -31.92 31.52
C GLY A 206 -3.79 -33.12 31.14
N ASN A 207 -4.25 -34.33 31.47
CA ASN A 207 -3.54 -35.59 31.17
C ASN A 207 -3.71 -36.08 29.72
N LEU A 208 -4.37 -35.31 28.84
CA LEU A 208 -4.57 -35.67 27.45
C LEU A 208 -3.38 -35.20 26.59
N LEU A 209 -2.98 -36.03 25.63
CA LEU A 209 -1.98 -35.68 24.61
C LEU A 209 -2.63 -35.04 23.38
N LEU A 210 -3.87 -35.43 23.08
CA LEU A 210 -4.61 -34.95 21.91
C LEU A 210 -6.12 -34.99 22.16
N ALA A 211 -6.74 -33.81 22.17
CA ALA A 211 -8.16 -33.50 22.21
C ALA A 211 -8.84 -33.33 20.84
N LEU A 212 -9.95 -33.97 20.49
CA LEU A 212 -10.97 -33.25 19.69
C LEU A 212 -11.91 -32.58 20.69
N VAL A 213 -12.17 -31.28 20.54
CA VAL A 213 -12.96 -30.51 21.50
C VAL A 213 -13.93 -29.64 20.73
N ASP A 214 -15.22 -29.67 21.02
CA ASP A 214 -16.18 -28.80 20.36
C ASP A 214 -16.18 -27.36 20.93
N GLU A 215 -17.06 -26.51 20.41
CA GLU A 215 -17.16 -25.10 20.80
C GLU A 215 -17.58 -24.89 22.27
N ILE A 216 -18.23 -25.87 22.89
CA ILE A 216 -18.68 -25.83 24.29
C ILE A 216 -17.74 -26.58 25.25
N GLY A 217 -16.66 -27.18 24.74
CA GLY A 217 -15.65 -27.87 25.54
C GLY A 217 -15.87 -29.38 25.70
N LEU A 218 -16.85 -29.97 25.01
CA LEU A 218 -17.06 -31.42 25.01
C LEU A 218 -15.92 -32.11 24.27
N ILE A 219 -15.46 -33.25 24.81
CA ILE A 219 -14.41 -34.07 24.21
C ILE A 219 -15.04 -35.34 23.58
N PRO A 220 -15.41 -35.32 22.29
CA PRO A 220 -15.93 -36.51 21.62
C PRO A 220 -14.86 -37.59 21.42
N TRP A 221 -13.58 -37.23 21.40
CA TRP A 221 -12.48 -38.15 21.18
C TRP A 221 -11.18 -37.60 21.78
N GLN A 222 -10.33 -38.50 22.27
CA GLN A 222 -9.09 -38.15 22.93
C GLN A 222 -7.99 -39.22 22.83
N VAL A 223 -6.76 -38.77 23.06
CA VAL A 223 -5.59 -39.59 23.40
C VAL A 223 -5.08 -39.16 24.77
N ASP A 224 -4.91 -40.08 25.71
CA ASP A 224 -4.38 -39.80 27.05
C ASP A 224 -2.86 -40.06 27.16
N GLY A 225 -2.24 -39.56 28.23
CA GLY A 225 -0.82 -39.73 28.51
C GLY A 225 -0.38 -41.15 28.88
N ALA A 226 -1.33 -42.05 29.18
CA ALA A 226 -1.06 -43.47 29.43
C ALA A 226 -1.08 -44.32 28.15
N GLY A 227 -1.39 -43.70 26.99
CA GLY A 227 -1.51 -44.35 25.69
C GLY A 227 -2.93 -44.83 25.37
N GLY A 228 -3.92 -44.41 26.15
CA GLY A 228 -5.34 -44.64 25.87
C GLY A 228 -5.85 -43.76 24.73
N PHE A 229 -6.79 -44.28 23.96
CA PHE A 229 -7.32 -43.66 22.75
C PHE A 229 -8.79 -43.99 22.56
N GLY A 230 -9.60 -42.99 22.25
CA GLY A 230 -11.00 -43.18 21.87
C GLY A 230 -11.92 -42.08 22.41
N SER A 231 -13.20 -42.39 22.50
CA SER A 231 -14.26 -41.50 22.99
C SER A 231 -14.69 -41.84 24.41
N GLY A 232 -15.58 -41.02 24.97
CA GLY A 232 -16.29 -41.33 26.20
C GLY A 232 -17.14 -42.61 26.15
N VAL A 233 -17.40 -43.21 24.98
CA VAL A 233 -18.20 -44.44 24.85
C VAL A 233 -17.42 -45.64 24.33
N ALA A 234 -16.35 -45.43 23.55
CA ALA A 234 -15.49 -46.49 23.05
C ALA A 234 -14.02 -46.11 23.29
N TYR A 235 -13.31 -46.90 24.09
CA TYR A 235 -11.99 -46.53 24.58
C TYR A 235 -11.06 -47.74 24.61
N ILE A 236 -9.88 -47.60 24.05
CA ILE A 236 -8.81 -48.58 24.13
C ILE A 236 -7.75 -48.01 25.05
N SER A 237 -7.34 -48.75 26.06
CA SER A 237 -6.33 -48.33 27.03
C SER A 237 -5.46 -49.52 27.45
N ARG A 238 -4.46 -49.25 28.30
CA ARG A 238 -3.67 -50.33 28.93
C ARG A 238 -4.52 -51.22 29.84
N GLU A 239 -5.64 -50.71 30.36
CA GLU A 239 -6.52 -51.45 31.28
C GLU A 239 -7.50 -52.36 30.54
N GLY A 240 -7.78 -52.05 29.27
CA GLY A 240 -8.68 -52.84 28.45
C GLY A 240 -9.29 -52.09 27.27
N ILE A 241 -10.23 -52.76 26.62
CA ILE A 241 -11.04 -52.26 25.51
C ILE A 241 -12.48 -52.11 26.00
N ARG A 242 -13.06 -50.92 25.86
CA ARG A 242 -14.47 -50.64 26.09
C ARG A 242 -15.16 -50.27 24.79
N ALA A 243 -16.34 -50.81 24.55
CA ALA A 243 -17.26 -50.41 23.50
C ALA A 243 -18.69 -50.38 24.07
N GLY A 244 -19.14 -49.20 24.50
CA GLY A 244 -20.39 -49.04 25.23
C GLY A 244 -20.37 -49.82 26.55
N ALA A 245 -21.36 -50.70 26.74
CA ALA A 245 -21.47 -51.56 27.92
C ALA A 245 -20.55 -52.78 27.88
N LEU A 246 -20.04 -53.18 26.71
CA LEU A 246 -19.13 -54.32 26.59
C LEU A 246 -17.70 -53.89 26.91
N GLN A 247 -17.04 -54.64 27.80
CA GLN A 247 -15.65 -54.39 28.16
C GLN A 247 -14.84 -55.69 28.13
N ILE A 248 -13.61 -55.57 27.65
CA ILE A 248 -12.59 -56.63 27.66
C ILE A 248 -11.43 -56.08 28.48
N MET A 249 -11.13 -56.69 29.61
CA MET A 249 -10.12 -56.16 30.53
C MET A 249 -9.35 -57.24 31.27
N SER A 250 -8.19 -56.87 31.78
CA SER A 250 -7.45 -57.66 32.78
C SER A 250 -7.75 -57.10 34.16
N THR A 251 -7.91 -57.97 35.14
CA THR A 251 -8.17 -57.62 36.54
C THR A 251 -7.14 -58.30 37.44
N PRO A 252 -7.01 -57.93 38.73
CA PRO A 252 -6.07 -58.59 39.64
C PRO A 252 -6.28 -60.10 39.77
N ASP A 253 -7.49 -60.60 39.51
CA ASP A 253 -7.93 -62.00 39.66
C ASP A 253 -8.17 -62.73 38.32
N ALA A 254 -8.32 -62.03 37.19
CA ALA A 254 -8.46 -62.63 35.86
C ALA A 254 -7.50 -62.04 34.81
N ILE A 255 -6.94 -62.91 33.96
CA ILE A 255 -6.09 -62.51 32.82
C ILE A 255 -6.96 -61.90 31.72
N LEU A 256 -8.09 -62.54 31.39
CA LEU A 256 -9.04 -62.10 30.38
C LEU A 256 -10.46 -62.18 30.93
N ARG A 257 -11.09 -61.02 31.12
CA ARG A 257 -12.47 -60.87 31.59
C ARG A 257 -13.31 -60.16 30.54
N LEU A 258 -14.48 -60.71 30.25
CA LEU A 258 -15.55 -60.01 29.54
C LEU A 258 -16.53 -59.45 30.56
N VAL A 259 -16.83 -58.15 30.48
CA VAL A 259 -17.84 -57.49 31.32
C VAL A 259 -18.96 -56.99 30.41
N GLY A 260 -20.19 -57.35 30.76
CA GLY A 260 -21.41 -56.86 30.12
C GLY A 260 -22.10 -55.77 30.93
N GLU A 261 -23.37 -55.54 30.61
CA GLU A 261 -24.18 -54.54 31.29
C GLU A 261 -24.39 -54.90 32.78
N HIS A 262 -24.55 -53.88 33.63
CA HIS A 262 -24.74 -54.02 35.08
C HIS A 262 -23.62 -54.74 35.84
N GLY A 263 -22.41 -54.81 35.27
CA GLY A 263 -21.24 -55.39 35.95
C GLY A 263 -21.22 -56.91 35.97
N ILE A 264 -22.11 -57.57 35.23
CA ILE A 264 -22.05 -59.02 35.02
C ILE A 264 -20.79 -59.33 34.21
N TYR A 265 -19.97 -60.26 34.70
CA TYR A 265 -18.71 -60.62 34.04
C TYR A 265 -18.54 -62.13 33.88
N SER A 266 -17.73 -62.50 32.90
CA SER A 266 -17.27 -63.87 32.65
C SER A 266 -15.75 -63.88 32.57
N ASP A 267 -15.12 -64.62 33.48
CA ASP A 267 -13.68 -64.85 33.47
C ASP A 267 -13.36 -65.93 32.45
N LEU A 268 -12.86 -65.51 31.29
CA LEU A 268 -12.43 -66.45 30.27
C LEU A 268 -11.14 -67.14 30.70
N ILE A 269 -10.20 -66.39 31.28
CA ILE A 269 -8.93 -66.92 31.80
C ILE A 269 -8.65 -66.25 33.16
N LYS A 270 -8.48 -67.05 34.21
CA LYS A 270 -8.13 -66.64 35.57
C LYS A 270 -6.62 -66.48 35.73
N LYS A 271 -6.18 -65.84 36.82
CA LYS A 271 -4.74 -65.64 37.10
C LYS A 271 -3.97 -66.92 37.44
N ASP A 272 -4.65 -67.94 37.91
CA ASP A 272 -4.06 -69.27 38.10
C ASP A 272 -3.85 -70.04 36.78
N GLY A 273 -4.18 -69.41 35.64
CA GLY A 273 -4.08 -70.00 34.30
C GLY A 273 -5.27 -70.88 33.93
N SER A 274 -6.23 -71.11 34.83
CA SER A 274 -7.46 -71.85 34.49
C SER A 274 -8.39 -71.01 33.63
N ALA A 275 -9.18 -71.65 32.76
CA ALA A 275 -10.11 -70.96 31.87
C ALA A 275 -11.55 -71.50 32.03
N ASN A 276 -12.56 -70.62 31.95
CA ASN A 276 -13.96 -70.99 32.16
C ASN A 276 -14.82 -70.94 30.87
N PHE A 277 -14.25 -71.20 29.69
CA PHE A 277 -15.08 -71.31 28.48
C PHE A 277 -15.61 -72.75 28.31
N PRO A 278 -16.94 -72.94 28.16
CA PRO A 278 -17.50 -74.25 27.80
C PRO A 278 -16.97 -74.67 26.41
N ARG A 279 -16.81 -75.98 26.18
CA ARG A 279 -16.31 -76.56 24.92
C ARG A 279 -16.89 -75.81 23.70
N TYR A 280 -16.04 -75.10 22.98
CA TYR A 280 -16.44 -74.29 21.84
C TYR A 280 -16.21 -75.07 20.55
N ALA A 281 -17.29 -75.39 19.83
CA ALA A 281 -17.20 -76.13 18.57
C ALA A 281 -16.71 -75.20 17.44
N LEU A 282 -15.62 -75.58 16.77
CA LEU A 282 -15.10 -74.90 15.58
C LEU A 282 -15.65 -75.49 14.26
N GLY A 283 -16.54 -76.49 14.37
CA GLY A 283 -17.09 -77.24 13.23
C GLY A 283 -16.25 -78.47 12.87
N ASN A 284 -16.81 -79.37 12.05
CA ASN A 284 -16.15 -80.59 11.57
C ASN A 284 -15.55 -81.50 12.66
N GLY A 285 -16.12 -81.48 13.87
CA GLY A 285 -15.64 -82.25 15.02
C GLY A 285 -14.44 -81.63 15.75
N VAL A 286 -13.97 -80.46 15.33
CA VAL A 286 -12.90 -79.71 15.99
C VAL A 286 -13.49 -78.82 17.09
N TYR A 287 -12.83 -78.74 18.23
CA TYR A 287 -13.27 -77.92 19.36
C TYR A 287 -12.12 -77.32 20.15
N LEU A 288 -12.41 -76.19 20.79
CA LEU A 288 -11.59 -75.57 21.83
C LEU A 288 -12.16 -75.96 23.19
N THR A 289 -11.29 -76.35 24.12
CA THR A 289 -11.67 -76.63 25.51
C THR A 289 -10.55 -76.19 26.46
N SER A 290 -10.90 -75.90 27.71
CA SER A 290 -9.93 -75.87 28.80
C SER A 290 -9.86 -77.25 29.45
N THR A 291 -8.66 -77.69 29.85
CA THR A 291 -8.44 -78.92 30.62
C THR A 291 -7.48 -78.62 31.78
N PRO A 292 -7.41 -79.46 32.82
CA PRO A 292 -6.51 -79.22 33.97
C PRO A 292 -5.03 -79.04 33.59
N ASP A 293 -4.62 -79.52 32.42
CA ASP A 293 -3.24 -79.51 31.93
C ASP A 293 -2.98 -78.53 30.76
N ALA A 294 -3.99 -77.75 30.32
CA ALA A 294 -3.83 -76.76 29.25
C ALA A 294 -4.87 -75.63 29.35
N ILE A 295 -4.40 -74.38 29.25
CA ILE A 295 -5.26 -73.19 29.24
C ILE A 295 -6.20 -73.24 28.02
N ILE A 296 -5.61 -73.51 26.85
CA ILE A 296 -6.33 -73.72 25.59
C ILE A 296 -5.87 -75.05 24.99
N ARG A 297 -6.85 -75.93 24.75
CA ARG A 297 -6.67 -77.16 23.99
C ARG A 297 -7.49 -77.09 22.72
N LEU A 298 -6.82 -77.19 21.58
CA LEU A 298 -7.47 -77.45 20.30
C LEU A 298 -7.49 -78.96 20.07
N THR A 299 -8.66 -79.55 19.96
CA THR A 299 -8.82 -80.98 19.68
C THR A 299 -9.50 -81.17 18.34
N ASP A 300 -8.93 -82.02 17.49
CA ASP A 300 -9.51 -82.39 16.22
C ASP A 300 -10.66 -83.41 16.37
N ARG A 301 -11.26 -83.80 15.24
CA ARG A 301 -12.36 -84.77 15.22
C ARG A 301 -12.00 -86.17 15.70
N ASN A 302 -10.72 -86.51 15.70
CA ASN A 302 -10.17 -87.81 16.08
C ASN A 302 -9.65 -87.81 17.53
N GLY A 303 -9.75 -86.69 18.23
CA GLY A 303 -9.24 -86.56 19.60
C GLY A 303 -7.76 -86.16 19.69
N LEU A 304 -7.08 -85.90 18.57
CA LEU A 304 -5.70 -85.40 18.56
C LEU A 304 -5.71 -83.93 18.98
N PHE A 305 -4.77 -83.55 19.85
CA PHE A 305 -4.77 -82.20 20.40
C PHE A 305 -3.40 -81.52 20.35
N LEU A 306 -3.46 -80.19 20.18
CA LEU A 306 -2.36 -79.27 20.41
C LEU A 306 -2.62 -78.53 21.72
N ARG A 307 -1.61 -78.47 22.59
CA ARG A 307 -1.66 -77.75 23.87
C ARG A 307 -0.76 -76.52 23.81
N HIS A 308 -1.27 -75.39 24.28
CA HIS A 308 -0.48 -74.20 24.55
C HIS A 308 -0.54 -73.93 26.06
N TYR A 309 0.63 -73.79 26.68
CA TYR A 309 0.77 -73.41 28.08
C TYR A 309 0.68 -71.90 28.24
#